data_AF-A0A8S3JJ16-F1
#
_entry.id   AF-A0A8S3JJ16-F1
#
_cell.length_a   1.000
_cell.length_b   1.000
_cell.length_c   1.000
_cell.angle_alpha   90.00
_cell.angle_beta   90.00
_cell.angle_gamma   90.00
#
_symmetry.space_group_name_H-M   'P 1'
#
loop_
_entity.id
_entity.type
_entity.pdbx_description
1 polymer ?
#
loop_
_entity_poly.entity_id
_entity_poly.type
_entity_poly.pdbx_seq_one_letter_code
_entity_poly.pdbx_strand_id
1 'polypeptide(L)'
;MDLALFIDTAYYETIGITKDTDSELIRSVSSCRNDLRRWGATFKENGARPYFEGHERQDVVEMSDDPQLPGWQVPTKQNPSIILFHDESTFKSEEVAPKRWFFGDSAPLYSKSKGRSNMISDFVVAHPSGPFFSLNPAEYARALQKYHQLGAPTDLEYVLNTASASLNVGYDNYLDNA
;
A
#
# COMPACT_ATOMS: atom_id res chain seq x y z
N MET A 1 -9.16 11.97 13.82
CA MET A 1 -10.38 12.38 14.56
C MET A 1 -11.54 11.66 13.90
N ASP A 2 -12.30 10.86 14.66
CA ASP A 2 -13.48 10.15 14.15
C ASP A 2 -14.53 11.18 13.68
N LEU A 3 -15.22 10.88 12.57
CA LEU A 3 -16.28 11.73 12.00
C LEU A 3 -17.37 12.03 13.03
N ALA A 4 -17.67 11.06 13.91
CA ALA A 4 -18.65 11.24 14.96
C ALA A 4 -18.22 12.32 15.97
N LEU A 5 -16.96 12.32 16.38
CA LEU A 5 -16.37 13.33 17.26
C LEU A 5 -16.31 14.72 16.60
N PHE A 6 -15.93 14.78 15.32
CA PHE A 6 -15.92 16.05 14.58
C PHE A 6 -17.30 16.71 14.52
N ILE A 7 -18.33 15.92 14.21
CA ILE A 7 -19.71 16.44 14.11
C ILE A 7 -20.25 16.83 15.49
N ASP A 8 -19.92 16.07 16.53
CA ASP A 8 -20.28 16.39 17.92
C ASP A 8 -19.68 17.74 18.36
N THR A 9 -18.39 17.97 18.09
CA THR A 9 -17.73 19.25 18.36
C THR A 9 -18.36 20.41 17.57
N ALA A 10 -18.52 20.25 16.25
CA ALA A 10 -19.09 21.29 15.39
C ALA A 10 -20.54 21.67 15.78
N TYR A 11 -21.33 20.72 16.27
CA TYR A 11 -22.68 20.97 16.77
C TYR A 11 -22.69 21.93 17.96
N TYR A 12 -21.82 21.70 18.95
CA TYR A 12 -21.71 22.57 20.13
C TYR A 12 -21.20 23.96 19.79
N GLU A 13 -20.21 24.06 18.90
CA GLU A 13 -19.71 25.35 18.39
C GLU A 13 -20.82 26.15 17.68
N THR A 14 -21.65 25.48 16.89
CA THR A 14 -22.72 26.14 16.13
C THR A 14 -23.85 26.64 17.02
N ILE A 15 -24.16 25.92 18.10
CA ILE A 15 -25.33 26.20 18.96
C ILE A 15 -24.94 27.01 20.20
N GLY A 16 -23.64 27.14 20.49
CA GLY A 16 -23.13 27.92 21.62
C GLY A 16 -23.40 27.26 22.98
N ILE A 17 -23.44 25.93 23.02
CA ILE A 17 -23.66 25.14 24.24
C ILE A 17 -22.37 24.39 24.56
N THR A 18 -22.01 24.28 25.85
CA THR A 18 -20.86 23.48 26.31
C THR A 18 -21.28 22.04 26.58
N LYS A 19 -20.46 21.06 26.17
CA LYS A 19 -20.70 19.63 26.43
C LYS A 19 -20.54 19.32 27.92
N ASP A 20 -21.58 18.76 28.55
CA ASP A 20 -21.64 18.55 30.00
C ASP A 20 -21.10 17.17 30.45
N THR A 21 -20.91 16.20 29.54
CA THR A 21 -20.41 14.84 29.85
C THR A 21 -19.61 14.21 28.70
N ASP A 22 -18.62 13.39 29.05
CA ASP A 22 -17.51 13.02 28.17
C ASP A 22 -17.64 11.66 27.43
N SER A 23 -18.72 10.90 27.64
CA SER A 23 -18.75 9.48 27.24
C SER A 23 -19.76 9.07 26.16
N GLU A 24 -20.73 9.92 25.79
CA GLU A 24 -21.71 9.58 24.75
C GLU A 24 -21.74 10.62 23.62
N LEU A 25 -21.90 10.14 22.39
CA LEU A 25 -22.19 10.97 21.22
C LEU A 25 -23.64 11.46 21.36
N ILE A 26 -23.89 12.77 21.20
CA ILE A 26 -25.25 13.32 21.34
C ILE A 26 -26.21 12.71 20.31
N ARG A 27 -25.68 12.32 19.15
CA ARG A 27 -26.46 11.98 17.97
C ARG A 27 -26.04 10.65 17.38
N SER A 28 -27.03 9.89 16.92
CA SER A 28 -26.78 8.69 16.13
C SER A 28 -26.03 9.03 14.84
N VAL A 29 -25.24 8.08 14.33
CA VAL A 29 -24.55 8.20 13.02
C VAL A 29 -25.54 8.61 11.91
N SER A 30 -26.77 8.11 11.95
CA SER A 30 -27.83 8.44 10.99
C SER A 30 -28.23 9.92 11.04
N SER A 31 -28.33 10.50 12.24
CA SER A 31 -28.60 11.93 12.42
C SER A 31 -27.45 12.79 11.90
N CYS A 32 -26.20 12.41 12.21
CA CYS A 32 -25.01 13.10 11.72
C CYS A 32 -24.91 13.11 10.19
N ARG A 33 -25.28 12.01 9.52
CA ARG A 33 -25.36 11.94 8.04
C ARG A 33 -26.42 12.87 7.46
N ASN A 34 -27.54 13.07 8.15
CA ASN A 34 -28.58 14.00 7.72
C ASN A 34 -28.14 15.46 7.88
N ASP A 35 -27.42 15.78 8.97
CA ASP A 35 -26.87 17.11 9.17
C ASP A 35 -25.83 17.46 8.09
N LEU A 36 -24.93 16.52 7.76
CA LEU A 36 -23.99 16.67 6.64
C LEU A 36 -24.70 16.99 5.32
N ARG A 37 -25.79 16.28 4.99
CA ARG A 37 -26.59 16.57 3.80
C ARG A 37 -27.22 17.97 3.83
N ARG A 38 -27.72 18.40 4.99
CA ARG A 38 -28.28 19.75 5.17
C ARG A 38 -27.22 20.84 4.99
N TRP A 39 -25.99 20.56 5.38
CA TRP A 39 -24.84 21.46 5.18
C TRP A 39 -24.28 21.40 3.75
N GLY A 40 -24.94 20.70 2.82
CA GLY A 40 -24.54 20.64 1.41
C GLY A 40 -23.50 19.55 1.11
N ALA A 41 -23.21 18.65 2.05
CA ALA A 41 -22.30 17.54 1.79
C ALA A 41 -22.99 16.44 0.97
N THR A 42 -22.26 15.87 0.01
CA THR A 42 -22.71 14.73 -0.80
C THR A 42 -21.83 13.51 -0.54
N PHE A 43 -22.44 12.34 -0.37
CA PHE A 43 -21.69 11.09 -0.19
C PHE A 43 -21.42 10.47 -1.56
N LYS A 44 -20.18 10.58 -2.06
CA LYS A 44 -19.78 10.12 -3.39
C LYS A 44 -18.58 9.18 -3.29
N GLU A 45 -18.40 8.36 -4.32
CA GLU A 45 -17.20 7.55 -4.48
C GLU A 45 -16.08 8.40 -5.10
N ASN A 46 -14.89 8.32 -4.51
CA ASN A 46 -13.72 9.03 -5.00
C ASN A 46 -13.09 8.22 -6.14
N GLY A 47 -13.47 8.53 -7.38
CA GLY A 47 -12.87 7.89 -8.56
C GLY A 47 -11.43 8.35 -8.85
N ALA A 48 -11.01 9.50 -8.29
CA ALA A 48 -9.64 9.95 -8.36
C ALA A 48 -8.79 9.11 -7.39
N ARG A 49 -7.79 8.40 -7.90
CA ARG A 49 -6.81 7.72 -7.05
C ARG A 49 -6.25 8.75 -6.04
N PRO A 50 -6.21 8.43 -4.73
CA PRO A 50 -5.76 9.36 -3.68
C PRO A 50 -4.36 9.95 -3.90
N TYR A 51 -3.58 9.32 -4.77
CA TYR A 51 -2.24 9.72 -5.14
C TYR A 51 -2.29 10.27 -6.55
N PHE A 52 -1.73 11.46 -6.73
CA PHE A 52 -1.36 11.99 -8.03
C PHE A 52 -0.63 10.87 -8.79
N GLU A 53 -1.10 10.51 -9.98
CA GLU A 53 -0.39 9.59 -10.86
C GLU A 53 0.91 10.30 -11.29
N GLY A 54 1.94 10.21 -10.46
CA GLY A 54 3.28 10.75 -10.73
C GLY A 54 3.95 10.08 -11.94
N HIS A 55 3.25 9.14 -12.60
CA HIS A 55 3.62 8.52 -13.86
C HIS A 55 3.34 9.41 -15.08
N GLU A 56 2.53 10.49 -14.95
CA GLU A 56 2.31 11.47 -16.01
C GLU A 56 3.25 12.69 -15.92
N ARG A 57 4.44 12.53 -15.34
CA ARG A 57 5.44 13.59 -15.46
C ARG A 57 5.96 13.63 -16.90
N GLN A 58 6.03 14.81 -17.47
CA GLN A 58 6.40 14.99 -18.87
C GLN A 58 7.79 14.42 -19.20
N ASP A 59 8.73 14.46 -18.26
CA ASP A 59 10.06 13.85 -18.42
C ASP A 59 10.02 12.31 -18.45
N VAL A 60 9.04 11.68 -17.79
CA VAL A 60 8.83 10.22 -17.83
C VAL A 60 8.22 9.81 -19.17
N VAL A 61 7.27 10.60 -19.69
CA VAL A 61 6.68 10.40 -21.01
C VAL A 61 7.74 10.56 -22.10
N GLU A 62 8.53 11.63 -22.05
CA GLU A 62 9.61 11.89 -23.01
C GLU A 62 10.70 10.81 -22.98
N MET A 63 11.01 10.24 -21.81
CA MET A 63 11.94 9.11 -21.69
C MET A 63 11.37 7.84 -22.32
N SER A 64 10.06 7.59 -22.26
CA SER A 64 9.46 6.39 -22.85
C SER A 64 9.56 6.33 -24.38
N ASP A 65 9.68 7.49 -25.02
CA ASP A 65 9.83 7.64 -26.47
C ASP A 65 11.30 7.78 -26.92
N ASP A 66 12.28 7.66 -26.01
CA ASP A 66 13.71 7.82 -26.35
C ASP A 66 14.23 6.60 -27.15
N PRO A 67 14.59 6.77 -28.44
CA PRO A 67 15.10 5.70 -29.28
C PRO A 67 16.51 5.22 -28.87
N GLN A 68 17.19 5.89 -27.93
CA GLN A 68 18.48 5.48 -27.40
C GLN A 68 18.38 4.50 -26.23
N LEU A 69 17.18 4.28 -25.67
CA LEU A 69 17.00 3.27 -24.64
C LEU A 69 17.30 1.87 -25.20
N PRO A 70 18.00 1.02 -24.45
CA PRO A 70 18.25 -0.34 -24.89
C PRO A 70 16.92 -1.05 -25.10
N GLY A 71 16.65 -1.43 -26.35
CA GLY A 71 15.46 -2.21 -26.68
C GLY A 71 15.40 -3.50 -25.87
N TRP A 72 14.18 -3.98 -25.62
CA TRP A 72 13.93 -5.23 -24.92
C TRP A 72 14.78 -6.36 -25.50
N GLN A 73 15.67 -6.92 -24.69
CA GLN A 73 16.44 -8.10 -25.07
C GLN A 73 15.60 -9.35 -24.82
N VAL A 74 15.25 -10.05 -25.89
CA VAL A 74 14.50 -11.31 -25.80
C VAL A 74 15.46 -12.41 -25.35
N PRO A 75 15.11 -13.22 -24.33
CA PRO A 75 15.90 -14.38 -23.95
C PRO A 75 16.13 -15.31 -25.15
N THR A 76 17.37 -15.72 -25.39
CA THR A 76 17.72 -16.63 -26.50
C THR A 76 18.11 -18.01 -25.96
N LYS A 77 18.13 -19.03 -26.82
CA LYS A 77 18.61 -20.37 -26.42
C LYS A 77 20.09 -20.38 -26.01
N GLN A 78 20.89 -19.47 -26.57
CA GLN A 78 22.32 -19.34 -26.29
C GLN A 78 22.57 -18.59 -24.98
N ASN A 79 21.69 -17.66 -24.62
CA ASN A 79 21.71 -16.92 -23.36
C ASN A 79 20.36 -17.09 -22.65
N PRO A 80 20.15 -18.22 -21.95
CA PRO A 80 18.94 -18.38 -21.15
C PRO A 80 18.90 -17.31 -20.06
N SER A 81 17.80 -16.55 -20.02
CA SER A 81 17.58 -15.49 -19.04
C SER A 81 16.34 -15.78 -18.22
N ILE A 82 16.39 -15.47 -16.93
CA ILE A 82 15.24 -15.50 -16.03
C ILE A 82 14.74 -14.07 -15.91
N ILE A 83 13.45 -13.85 -16.18
CA ILE A 83 12.83 -12.54 -15.97
C ILE A 83 12.30 -12.49 -14.54
N LEU A 84 12.73 -11.48 -13.80
CA LEU A 84 12.26 -11.17 -12.45
C LEU A 84 11.51 -9.85 -12.52
N PHE A 85 10.24 -9.87 -12.17
CA PHE A 85 9.45 -8.67 -11.92
C PHE A 85 9.61 -8.30 -10.44
N HIS A 86 9.74 -7.01 -10.17
CA HIS A 86 9.81 -6.47 -8.83
C HIS A 86 8.86 -5.28 -8.75
N ASP A 87 8.10 -5.20 -7.67
CA ASP A 87 7.28 -4.03 -7.37
C ASP A 87 7.21 -3.79 -5.86
N GLU A 88 6.95 -2.54 -5.48
CA GLU A 88 6.83 -2.11 -4.09
C GLU A 88 5.44 -1.51 -3.86
N SER A 89 4.67 -2.16 -2.99
CA SER A 89 3.33 -1.72 -2.61
C SER A 89 3.31 -1.25 -1.17
N THR A 90 2.75 -0.07 -0.90
CA THR A 90 2.59 0.45 0.46
C THR A 90 1.12 0.36 0.90
N PHE A 91 0.85 -0.51 1.86
CA PHE A 91 -0.47 -0.68 2.47
C PHE A 91 -0.58 0.18 3.72
N LYS A 92 -1.62 1.02 3.80
CA LYS A 92 -1.86 1.87 4.97
C LYS A 92 -2.96 1.27 5.83
N SER A 93 -2.73 1.17 7.14
CA SER A 93 -3.69 0.63 8.10
C SER A 93 -5.01 1.41 8.17
N GLU A 94 -5.03 2.63 7.64
CA GLU A 94 -6.18 3.54 7.61
C GLU A 94 -6.61 3.87 6.17
N GLU A 95 -6.34 3.00 5.19
CA GLU A 95 -6.80 3.26 3.83
C GLU A 95 -8.32 3.39 3.82
N VAL A 96 -8.77 4.63 3.63
CA VAL A 96 -10.15 5.02 3.88
C VAL A 96 -11.02 4.46 2.76
N ALA A 97 -12.21 3.97 3.13
CA ALA A 97 -13.21 3.50 2.17
C ALA A 97 -13.36 4.48 0.99
N PRO A 98 -13.53 3.99 -0.25
CA PRO A 98 -13.57 4.82 -1.45
C PRO A 98 -14.72 5.82 -1.45
N LYS A 99 -15.72 5.63 -0.58
CA LYS A 99 -16.88 6.53 -0.43
C LYS A 99 -16.69 7.50 0.72
N ARG A 100 -16.86 8.79 0.44
CA ARG A 100 -16.69 9.88 1.41
C ARG A 100 -17.68 11.01 1.20
N TRP A 101 -17.80 11.86 2.21
CA TRP A 101 -18.60 13.09 2.15
C TRP A 101 -17.78 14.22 1.51
N PHE A 102 -18.36 14.90 0.52
CA PHE A 102 -17.77 16.02 -0.22
C PHE A 102 -18.61 17.27 0.01
N PHE A 103 -17.96 18.38 0.35
CA PHE A 103 -18.58 19.70 0.33
C PHE A 103 -18.22 20.38 -1.00
N GLY A 104 -19.22 20.59 -1.86
CA GLY A 104 -19.01 21.08 -3.23
C GLY A 104 -18.28 20.08 -4.13
N ASP A 105 -17.46 20.60 -5.06
CA ASP A 105 -16.71 19.80 -6.04
C ASP A 105 -15.24 19.57 -5.65
N SER A 106 -14.78 20.14 -4.54
CA SER A 106 -13.41 19.96 -4.07
C SER A 106 -13.26 18.61 -3.35
N ALA A 107 -12.42 17.74 -3.91
CA ALA A 107 -11.92 16.57 -3.22
C ALA A 107 -10.83 16.99 -2.22
N PRO A 108 -10.99 16.80 -0.90
CA PRO A 108 -9.88 17.03 0.02
C PRO A 108 -8.76 16.03 -0.32
N LEU A 109 -7.58 16.57 -0.67
CA LEU A 109 -6.35 15.80 -0.79
C LEU A 109 -5.98 15.26 0.59
N TYR A 110 -5.52 14.02 0.64
CA TYR A 110 -5.05 13.44 1.89
C TYR A 110 -3.73 14.09 2.29
N SER A 111 -3.65 14.68 3.48
CA SER A 111 -2.38 14.71 4.19
C SER A 111 -2.00 13.26 4.52
N LYS A 112 -0.73 12.86 4.35
CA LYS A 112 -0.24 11.56 4.82
C LYS A 112 -0.70 11.40 6.29
N SER A 113 -1.55 10.40 6.58
CA SER A 113 -2.04 10.20 7.95
C SER A 113 -0.89 9.71 8.84
N LYS A 114 -1.03 9.88 10.16
CA LYS A 114 -0.10 9.30 11.15
C LYS A 114 -0.26 7.77 11.30
N GLY A 115 -1.06 7.12 10.45
CA GLY A 115 -1.30 5.69 10.48
C GLY A 115 -0.05 4.89 10.13
N ARG A 116 -0.02 3.62 10.56
CA ARG A 116 1.06 2.70 10.18
C ARG A 116 0.94 2.36 8.70
N SER A 117 2.07 2.34 8.01
CA SER A 117 2.17 1.85 6.64
C SER A 117 3.10 0.65 6.59
N ASN A 118 2.65 -0.42 5.94
CA ASN A 118 3.48 -1.57 5.63
C ASN A 118 3.91 -1.44 4.16
N MET A 119 5.21 -1.33 3.93
CA MET A 119 5.78 -1.46 2.60
C MET A 119 6.06 -2.93 2.34
N ILE A 120 5.50 -3.46 1.25
CA ILE A 120 5.70 -4.83 0.80
C ILE A 120 6.43 -4.75 -0.52
N SER A 121 7.57 -5.43 -0.58
CA SER A 121 8.39 -5.59 -1.78
C SER A 121 8.17 -7.03 -2.27
N ASP A 122 7.67 -7.19 -3.49
CA ASP A 122 7.35 -8.50 -4.07
C ASP A 122 8.21 -8.77 -5.30
N PHE A 123 8.64 -10.02 -5.47
CA PHE A 123 9.48 -10.48 -6.57
C PHE A 123 8.81 -11.67 -7.26
N VAL A 124 8.42 -11.50 -8.51
CA VAL A 124 7.74 -12.54 -9.30
C VAL A 124 8.63 -13.02 -10.43
N VAL A 125 8.85 -14.33 -10.51
CA VAL A 125 9.62 -14.93 -11.61
C VAL A 125 8.70 -15.25 -12.78
N ALA A 126 9.02 -14.73 -13.96
CA ALA A 126 8.35 -15.13 -15.20
C ALA A 126 8.90 -16.49 -15.67
N HIS A 127 8.34 -17.59 -15.13
CA HIS A 127 8.76 -18.94 -15.49
C HIS A 127 7.58 -19.79 -16.00
N PRO A 128 7.76 -20.62 -17.06
CA PRO A 128 6.68 -21.47 -17.60
C PRO A 128 6.07 -22.44 -16.58
N SER A 129 6.83 -22.82 -15.55
CA SER A 129 6.35 -23.73 -14.50
C SER A 129 5.44 -23.06 -13.45
N GLY A 130 5.23 -21.74 -13.52
CA GLY A 130 4.33 -21.00 -12.63
C GLY A 130 5.00 -19.81 -11.93
N PRO A 131 4.19 -18.98 -11.24
CA PRO A 131 4.67 -17.78 -10.52
C PRO A 131 5.49 -18.12 -9.27
N PHE A 132 5.30 -19.34 -8.73
CA PHE A 132 6.04 -19.84 -7.58
C PHE A 132 7.00 -20.93 -8.02
N PHE A 133 8.27 -20.72 -7.74
CA PHE A 133 9.33 -21.68 -8.02
C PHE A 133 9.79 -22.33 -6.71
N SER A 134 9.60 -23.66 -6.62
CA SER A 134 10.09 -24.47 -5.51
C SER A 134 11.05 -25.54 -6.03
N LEU A 135 12.20 -25.64 -5.39
CA LEU A 135 13.15 -26.74 -5.62
C LEU A 135 12.59 -28.03 -5.04
N ASN A 136 12.78 -29.15 -5.73
CA ASN A 136 12.57 -30.45 -5.09
C ASN A 136 13.68 -30.72 -4.05
N PRO A 137 13.53 -31.70 -3.14
CA PRO A 137 14.51 -31.95 -2.08
C PRO A 137 15.94 -32.20 -2.59
N ALA A 138 16.09 -32.87 -3.73
CA ALA A 138 17.41 -33.15 -4.31
C ALA A 138 18.04 -31.89 -4.93
N GLU A 139 17.24 -31.02 -5.54
CA GLU A 139 17.68 -29.71 -6.02
C GLU A 139 18.06 -28.78 -4.88
N TYR A 140 17.25 -28.74 -3.81
CA TYR A 140 17.53 -27.91 -2.64
C TYR A 140 18.81 -28.36 -1.92
N ALA A 141 19.03 -29.67 -1.78
CA ALA A 141 20.29 -30.20 -1.23
C ALA A 141 21.52 -29.76 -2.04
N ARG A 142 21.40 -29.75 -3.39
CA ARG A 142 22.47 -29.22 -4.27
C ARG A 142 22.64 -27.71 -4.12
N ALA A 143 21.55 -26.97 -3.94
CA ALA A 143 21.60 -25.54 -3.70
C ALA A 143 22.32 -25.20 -2.39
N LEU A 144 22.05 -25.92 -1.30
CA LEU A 144 22.74 -25.76 -0.02
C LEU A 144 24.25 -26.06 -0.09
N GLN A 145 24.64 -27.01 -0.95
CA GLN A 145 26.06 -27.29 -1.19
C GLN A 145 26.77 -26.15 -1.92
N LYS A 146 26.08 -25.46 -2.83
CA LYS A 146 26.66 -24.38 -3.65
C LYS A 146 26.57 -23.01 -2.96
N TYR A 147 25.48 -22.76 -2.24
CA TYR A 147 25.14 -21.48 -1.61
C TYR A 147 24.92 -21.72 -0.12
N HIS A 148 26.02 -21.78 0.62
CA HIS A 148 26.00 -22.06 2.06
C HIS A 148 25.15 -21.07 2.88
N GLN A 149 24.97 -19.83 2.38
CA GLN A 149 24.12 -18.82 3.00
C GLN A 149 22.64 -19.23 3.12
N LEU A 150 22.14 -20.17 2.29
CA LEU A 150 20.77 -20.65 2.38
C LEU A 150 20.48 -21.44 3.66
N GLY A 151 21.52 -21.95 4.32
CA GLY A 151 21.42 -22.64 5.62
C GLY A 151 21.90 -21.79 6.80
N ALA A 152 22.30 -20.54 6.57
CA ALA A 152 22.75 -19.65 7.63
C ALA A 152 21.53 -19.02 8.35
N PRO A 153 21.66 -18.66 9.64
CA PRO A 153 20.67 -17.82 10.29
C PRO A 153 20.60 -16.48 9.56
N THR A 154 19.39 -16.06 9.19
CA THR A 154 19.11 -14.76 8.58
C THR A 154 17.89 -14.14 9.22
N ASP A 155 17.74 -12.82 9.13
CA ASP A 155 16.56 -12.10 9.61
C ASP A 155 15.32 -12.32 8.71
N LEU A 156 15.50 -13.12 7.66
CA LEU A 156 14.51 -13.55 6.71
C LEU A 156 14.04 -14.97 7.03
N GLU A 157 12.72 -15.18 7.06
CA GLU A 157 12.09 -16.48 7.09
C GLU A 157 11.78 -16.95 5.69
N TYR A 158 12.62 -17.83 5.16
CA TYR A 158 12.40 -18.44 3.84
C TYR A 158 11.32 -19.51 3.92
N VAL A 159 10.40 -19.48 2.95
CA VAL A 159 9.50 -20.61 2.70
C VAL A 159 10.32 -21.77 2.14
N LEU A 160 10.21 -22.93 2.78
CA LEU A 160 11.03 -24.11 2.51
C LEU A 160 11.13 -24.44 1.02
N ASN A 161 12.37 -24.59 0.55
CA ASN A 161 12.73 -24.89 -0.84
C ASN A 161 12.31 -23.84 -1.88
N THR A 162 11.96 -22.62 -1.48
CA THR A 162 11.60 -21.54 -2.42
C THR A 162 12.55 -20.35 -2.26
N ALA A 163 12.50 -19.42 -3.22
CA ALA A 163 13.14 -18.12 -3.08
C ALA A 163 12.25 -17.09 -2.35
N SER A 164 11.04 -17.50 -1.91
CA SER A 164 10.12 -16.62 -1.20
C SER A 164 10.55 -16.50 0.27
N ALA A 165 10.62 -15.29 0.79
CA ALA A 165 10.95 -15.04 2.18
C ALA A 165 10.11 -13.90 2.74
N SER A 166 9.87 -13.94 4.04
CA SER A 166 9.29 -12.82 4.79
C SER A 166 10.32 -12.25 5.76
N LEU A 167 10.27 -10.94 5.97
CA LEU A 167 11.00 -10.28 7.04
C LEU A 167 10.30 -10.54 8.38
N ASN A 168 11.09 -10.86 9.41
CA ASN A 168 10.59 -10.89 10.78
C ASN A 168 10.47 -9.48 11.33
N VAL A 169 9.24 -8.95 11.33
CA VAL A 169 8.93 -7.62 11.84
C VAL A 169 9.30 -7.53 13.32
N GLY A 170 10.16 -6.58 13.68
CA GLY A 170 10.66 -6.35 15.05
C GLY A 170 11.96 -7.07 15.41
N TYR A 171 12.60 -7.77 14.46
CA TYR A 171 13.95 -8.34 14.62
C TYR A 171 15.03 -7.47 13.98
N ASP A 172 14.69 -6.70 12.94
CA ASP A 172 15.61 -5.80 12.23
C ASP A 172 15.18 -4.33 12.36
N ASN A 173 16.16 -3.45 12.56
CA ASN A 173 15.99 -2.00 12.74
C ASN A 173 15.65 -1.26 11.43
N TYR A 174 15.65 -1.96 10.29
CA TYR A 174 15.54 -1.34 8.97
C TYR A 174 14.18 -0.66 8.69
N LEU A 175 13.13 -1.01 9.44
CA LEU A 175 11.79 -0.43 9.30
C LEU A 175 11.29 0.32 10.54
N ASP A 176 12.11 0.40 11.59
CA ASP A 176 11.81 1.19 12.78
C ASP A 176 12.22 2.63 12.53
N ASN A 177 11.39 3.37 11.79
CA ASN A 177 11.40 4.82 11.88
C ASN A 177 10.87 5.21 13.27
N ALA A 178 11.77 5.23 14.24
CA ALA A 178 11.54 5.79 15.58
C ALA A 178 11.35 7.31 15.53
#